data_AF-A0A914PJ45-F1
#
_entry.id   AF-A0A914PJ45-F1
#
_cell.length_a   1.000
_cell.length_b   1.000
_cell.length_c   1.000
_cell.angle_alpha   90.00
_cell.angle_beta   90.00
_cell.angle_gamma   90.00
#
_symmetry.space_group_name_H-M   'P 1'
#
loop_
_entity.id
_entity.type
_entity.pdbx_description
1 polymer ?
#
loop_
_entity_poly.entity_id
_entity_poly.type
_entity_poly.pdbx_seq_one_letter_code
_entity_poly.pdbx_strand_id
1 'polypeptide(L)'
;MLKLLILVTSLIGVSGAFGVFPSLLRANSDTIDVMNLMASLGLPECVHKCIDPFIQHLHNALALKDTIDHYDILCSSYLNTTECIEANPTCVNDRVYRVATSGINNICTRKRKYIEKNRFCLRQYLDDKANAVCNLLQQTCDGKCQMIKSIADVSHDKDIQALAHHGGDMVKVLGKIGPICTAAECHVFVIK
;
A
#
# COMPACT_ATOMS: atom_id res chain seq x y z
N MET A 1 11.57 -13.29 -3.86
CA MET A 1 10.33 -13.10 -3.07
C MET A 1 10.54 -12.40 -1.72
N LEU A 2 11.68 -12.57 -1.02
CA LEU A 2 11.96 -11.89 0.25
C LEU A 2 12.46 -10.42 0.13
N LYS A 3 12.82 -9.96 -1.07
CA LYS A 3 13.46 -8.64 -1.28
C LYS A 3 12.49 -7.48 -1.58
N LEU A 4 11.28 -7.76 -2.07
CA LEU A 4 10.34 -6.73 -2.50
C LEU A 4 9.66 -6.01 -1.31
N LEU A 5 9.44 -6.71 -0.19
CA LEU A 5 8.91 -6.13 1.06
C LEU A 5 9.97 -5.52 1.99
N ILE A 6 11.26 -5.81 1.75
CA ILE A 6 12.38 -5.25 2.51
C ILE A 6 12.72 -3.83 2.00
N LEU A 7 12.48 -3.56 0.71
CA LEU A 7 12.85 -2.32 0.04
C LEU A 7 12.17 -1.06 0.60
N VAL A 8 10.94 -1.15 1.12
CA VAL A 8 10.25 -0.01 1.75
C VAL A 8 10.88 0.38 3.11
N THR A 9 11.77 -0.44 3.66
CA THR A 9 12.28 -0.27 5.04
C THR A 9 13.77 0.02 5.16
N SER A 10 14.46 0.22 4.05
CA SER A 10 15.88 0.52 4.01
C SER A 10 16.12 1.76 3.15
N LEU A 11 16.68 2.80 3.78
CA LEU A 11 17.45 3.92 3.21
C LEU A 11 16.92 5.31 3.64
N ILE A 12 17.01 5.57 4.95
CA ILE A 12 17.43 6.90 5.42
C ILE A 12 18.96 6.89 5.26
N GLY A 13 19.47 7.53 4.21
CA GLY A 13 20.92 7.57 4.00
C GLY A 13 21.35 8.10 2.64
N VAL A 14 21.79 9.36 2.68
CA VAL A 14 22.76 10.03 1.79
C VAL A 14 22.18 10.85 0.62
N SER A 15 22.56 12.13 0.70
CA SER A 15 22.35 13.32 -0.12
C SER A 15 23.03 13.32 -1.50
N GLY A 16 22.46 14.06 -2.46
CA GLY A 16 23.25 14.73 -3.51
C GLY A 16 22.59 14.99 -4.88
N ALA A 17 22.01 16.20 -5.02
CA ALA A 17 22.00 17.07 -6.21
C ALA A 17 21.28 16.67 -7.54
N PHE A 18 20.83 17.74 -8.23
CA PHE A 18 20.26 17.85 -9.58
C PHE A 18 18.76 17.48 -9.70
N GLY A 19 17.89 18.20 -10.38
CA GLY A 19 17.96 19.38 -11.23
C GLY A 19 16.56 19.56 -11.86
N VAL A 20 16.15 20.82 -11.97
CA VAL A 20 14.92 21.38 -12.55
C VAL A 20 14.18 20.51 -13.59
N PHE A 21 12.89 20.20 -13.34
CA PHE A 21 11.88 19.94 -14.38
C PHE A 21 10.54 20.58 -13.99
N PRO A 22 10.05 21.59 -14.73
CA PRO A 22 8.69 22.08 -14.62
C PRO A 22 7.77 21.27 -15.54
N SER A 23 6.47 21.22 -15.19
CA SER A 23 5.32 20.70 -15.97
C SER A 23 4.88 19.26 -15.63
N LEU A 24 3.84 19.14 -14.79
CA LEU A 24 2.48 18.72 -15.20
C LEU A 24 1.64 18.37 -13.97
N LEU A 25 0.91 19.38 -13.50
CA LEU A 25 -0.28 19.21 -12.69
C LEU A 25 -1.32 18.43 -13.52
N ARG A 26 -1.55 17.16 -13.17
CA ARG A 26 -2.83 16.50 -13.44
C ARG A 26 -3.08 15.41 -12.40
N ALA A 27 -3.60 15.82 -11.25
CA ALA A 27 -4.36 14.95 -10.38
C ALA A 27 -5.60 14.49 -11.16
N ASN A 28 -5.81 13.18 -11.32
CA ASN A 28 -7.08 12.63 -11.75
C ASN A 28 -7.40 11.38 -10.93
N SER A 29 -8.68 11.25 -10.58
CA SER A 29 -9.25 10.34 -9.60
C SER A 29 -9.19 8.87 -10.02
N ASP A 30 -8.12 8.15 -9.64
CA ASP A 30 -8.02 6.69 -9.76
C ASP A 30 -8.31 6.05 -8.38
N THR A 31 -9.58 5.81 -8.07
CA THR A 31 -9.98 5.16 -6.80
C THR A 31 -9.64 3.67 -6.85
N ILE A 32 -8.62 3.22 -6.11
CA ILE A 32 -8.25 1.80 -6.04
C ILE A 32 -9.41 0.96 -5.45
N ASP A 33 -9.81 -0.11 -6.14
CA ASP A 33 -10.78 -1.08 -5.62
C ASP A 33 -10.06 -2.19 -4.84
N VAL A 34 -9.76 -1.90 -3.57
CA VAL A 34 -9.01 -2.84 -2.72
C VAL A 34 -9.84 -4.08 -2.40
N MET A 35 -11.17 -3.98 -2.31
CA MET A 35 -12.03 -5.13 -2.06
C MET A 35 -12.01 -6.10 -3.23
N ASN A 36 -12.09 -5.60 -4.47
CA ASN A 36 -11.96 -6.42 -5.66
C ASN A 36 -10.59 -7.11 -5.74
N LEU A 37 -9.50 -6.39 -5.43
CA LEU A 37 -8.16 -6.98 -5.35
C LEU A 37 -8.10 -8.11 -4.32
N MET A 38 -8.59 -7.89 -3.10
CA MET A 38 -8.59 -8.90 -2.05
C MET A 38 -9.44 -10.11 -2.41
N ALA A 39 -10.65 -9.90 -2.92
CA ALA A 39 -11.53 -10.98 -3.39
C ALA A 39 -10.90 -11.77 -4.54
N SER A 40 -10.25 -11.10 -5.51
CA SER A 40 -9.55 -11.76 -6.62
C SER A 40 -8.40 -12.66 -6.19
N LEU A 41 -7.79 -12.40 -5.02
CA LEU A 41 -6.76 -13.23 -4.41
C LEU A 41 -7.33 -14.50 -3.74
N GLY A 42 -8.66 -14.61 -3.64
CA GLY A 42 -9.36 -15.74 -3.02
C GLY A 42 -9.72 -15.50 -1.56
N LEU A 43 -9.88 -14.23 -1.19
CA LEU A 43 -10.39 -13.86 0.13
C LEU A 43 -11.91 -14.13 0.17
N PRO A 44 -12.41 -14.95 1.12
CA PRO A 44 -13.82 -15.32 1.15
C PRO A 44 -14.69 -14.19 1.70
N GLU A 45 -15.94 -14.11 1.26
CA GLU A 45 -16.88 -13.05 1.70
C GLU A 45 -17.09 -13.01 3.22
N CYS A 46 -16.96 -14.14 3.90
CA CYS A 46 -17.16 -14.24 5.35
C CYS A 46 -16.16 -13.40 6.17
N VAL A 47 -15.02 -12.97 5.61
CA VAL A 47 -14.08 -12.05 6.29
C VAL A 47 -14.37 -10.57 6.03
N HIS A 48 -15.29 -10.21 5.13
CA HIS A 48 -15.57 -8.80 4.80
C HIS A 48 -15.92 -7.98 6.05
N LYS A 49 -16.72 -8.54 6.96
CA LYS A 49 -17.06 -7.90 8.24
C LYS A 49 -15.84 -7.54 9.10
N CYS A 50 -14.77 -8.32 9.03
CA CYS A 50 -13.53 -8.03 9.74
C CYS A 50 -12.65 -6.99 9.01
N ILE A 51 -12.76 -6.92 7.67
CA ILE A 51 -11.82 -6.21 6.81
C ILE A 51 -12.32 -4.81 6.41
N ASP A 52 -13.63 -4.59 6.30
CA ASP A 52 -14.19 -3.30 5.85
C ASP A 52 -13.62 -2.08 6.60
N PRO A 53 -13.47 -2.07 7.94
CA PRO A 53 -12.87 -0.92 8.65
C PRO A 53 -11.41 -0.70 8.26
N PHE A 54 -10.66 -1.79 8.09
CA PHE A 54 -9.26 -1.75 7.70
C PHE A 54 -9.08 -1.22 6.27
N ILE A 55 -9.96 -1.59 5.34
CA ILE A 55 -9.91 -1.08 3.95
C ILE A 55 -10.12 0.43 3.90
N GLN A 56 -11.03 0.98 4.69
CA GLN A 56 -11.23 2.42 4.77
C GLN A 56 -9.94 3.14 5.23
N HIS A 57 -9.27 2.62 6.25
CA HIS A 57 -8.01 3.18 6.73
C HIS A 57 -6.86 2.98 5.73
N LEU A 58 -6.87 1.87 4.99
CA LEU A 58 -5.88 1.60 3.94
C LEU A 58 -6.04 2.56 2.76
N HIS A 59 -7.26 2.91 2.36
CA HIS A 59 -7.51 3.92 1.33
C HIS A 59 -6.91 5.28 1.73
N ASN A 60 -7.09 5.69 2.97
CA ASN A 60 -6.51 6.94 3.48
C ASN A 60 -4.99 6.89 3.53
N ALA A 61 -4.41 5.74 3.90
CA ALA A 61 -2.96 5.55 3.88
C ALA A 61 -2.37 5.59 2.46
N LEU A 62 -3.08 5.05 1.46
CA LEU A 62 -2.67 5.09 0.05
C LEU A 62 -2.76 6.49 -0.56
N ALA A 63 -3.56 7.38 0.02
CA ALA A 63 -3.58 8.80 -0.35
C ALA A 63 -2.30 9.54 0.11
N LEU A 64 -1.49 8.92 0.98
CA LEU A 64 -0.18 9.40 1.45
C LEU A 64 -0.20 10.84 1.97
N LYS A 65 -1.34 11.20 2.55
CA LYS A 65 -1.60 12.49 3.19
C LYS A 65 -1.74 12.27 4.68
N ASP A 66 -1.06 13.09 5.48
CA ASP A 66 -1.06 12.98 6.94
C ASP A 66 -0.68 11.54 7.36
N THR A 67 0.33 10.97 6.70
CA THR A 67 0.73 9.56 6.72
C THR A 67 1.09 9.09 8.13
N ILE A 68 1.84 9.90 8.90
CA ILE A 68 2.25 9.55 10.26
C ILE A 68 1.09 9.66 11.24
N ASP A 69 0.09 10.47 10.93
CA ASP A 69 -1.13 10.57 11.74
C ASP A 69 -2.08 9.41 11.47
N HIS A 70 -2.16 8.94 10.23
CA HIS A 70 -2.94 7.75 9.88
C HIS A 70 -2.25 6.43 10.25
N TYR A 71 -0.94 6.43 10.51
CA TYR A 71 -0.16 5.24 10.83
C TYR A 71 -0.73 4.44 12.01
N ASP A 72 -1.02 5.10 13.14
CA ASP A 72 -1.50 4.40 14.34
C ASP A 72 -2.90 3.81 14.12
N ILE A 73 -3.75 4.53 13.38
CA ILE A 73 -5.10 4.11 13.05
C ILE A 73 -5.05 2.88 12.14
N LEU A 74 -4.24 2.93 11.08
CA LEU A 74 -4.04 1.80 10.17
C LEU A 74 -3.54 0.56 10.91
N CYS A 75 -2.52 0.73 11.77
CA CYS A 75 -1.94 -0.40 12.49
C CYS A 75 -2.88 -0.98 13.54
N SER A 76 -3.64 -0.13 14.25
CA SER A 76 -4.65 -0.60 15.19
C SER A 76 -5.78 -1.34 14.48
N SER A 77 -6.26 -0.81 13.35
CA SER A 77 -7.27 -1.49 12.53
C SER A 77 -6.77 -2.82 11.97
N TYR A 78 -5.52 -2.89 11.51
CA TYR A 78 -4.92 -4.14 11.02
C TYR A 78 -4.87 -5.21 12.12
N LEU A 79 -4.47 -4.84 13.34
CA LEU A 79 -4.43 -5.78 14.47
C LEU A 79 -5.84 -6.27 14.83
N ASN A 80 -6.82 -5.36 14.93
CA ASN A 80 -8.21 -5.72 15.20
C ASN A 80 -8.80 -6.65 14.10
N THR A 81 -8.51 -6.37 12.83
CA THR A 81 -8.94 -7.24 11.71
C THR A 81 -8.29 -8.62 11.82
N THR A 82 -7.01 -8.68 12.18
CA THR A 82 -6.30 -9.95 12.38
C THR A 82 -6.93 -10.76 13.51
N GLU A 83 -7.18 -10.14 14.66
CA GLU A 83 -7.87 -10.78 15.79
C GLU A 83 -9.27 -11.26 15.42
N CYS A 84 -10.04 -10.46 14.67
CA CYS A 84 -11.37 -10.83 14.18
C CYS A 84 -11.33 -12.06 13.26
N ILE A 85 -10.37 -12.14 12.34
CA ILE A 85 -10.21 -13.29 11.44
C ILE A 85 -9.78 -14.53 12.22
N GLU A 86 -8.85 -14.40 13.15
CA GLU A 86 -8.38 -15.51 14.00
C GLU A 86 -9.50 -16.07 14.90
N ALA A 87 -10.43 -15.22 15.36
CA ALA A 87 -11.60 -15.63 16.13
C ALA A 87 -12.67 -16.36 15.30
N ASN A 88 -12.58 -16.36 13.96
CA ASN A 88 -13.56 -16.97 13.05
C ASN A 88 -12.94 -18.09 12.17
N PRO A 89 -12.53 -19.23 12.77
CA PRO A 89 -11.79 -20.30 12.09
C PRO A 89 -12.59 -21.08 11.03
N THR A 90 -13.91 -20.89 10.96
CA THR A 90 -14.77 -21.51 9.94
C THR A 90 -14.69 -20.81 8.58
N CYS A 91 -14.04 -19.65 8.51
CA CYS A 91 -13.93 -18.81 7.32
C CYS A 91 -12.57 -18.94 6.59
N VAL A 92 -11.81 -20.01 6.86
CA VAL A 92 -10.36 -20.01 6.62
C VAL A 92 -9.96 -20.22 5.15
N ASN A 93 -9.49 -19.11 4.58
CA ASN A 93 -8.23 -19.05 3.84
C ASN A 93 -7.36 -17.91 4.43
N ASP A 94 -7.07 -17.99 5.74
CA ASP A 94 -6.27 -17.02 6.51
C ASP A 94 -4.91 -16.71 5.84
N ARG A 95 -4.38 -17.70 5.10
CA ARG A 95 -3.14 -17.60 4.34
C ARG A 95 -3.20 -16.49 3.29
N VAL A 96 -4.32 -16.35 2.57
CA VAL A 96 -4.48 -15.30 1.56
C VAL A 96 -4.45 -13.93 2.22
N TYR A 97 -5.23 -13.74 3.29
CA TYR A 97 -5.22 -12.50 4.08
C TYR A 97 -3.82 -12.16 4.57
N ARG A 98 -3.11 -13.12 5.20
CA ARG A 98 -1.77 -12.91 5.75
C ARG A 98 -0.72 -12.60 4.67
N VAL A 99 -0.83 -13.19 3.49
CA VAL A 99 0.07 -12.89 2.37
C VAL A 99 -0.21 -11.49 1.84
N ALA A 100 -1.47 -11.17 1.56
CA ALA A 100 -1.89 -9.88 1.01
C ALA A 100 -1.55 -8.70 1.94
N THR A 101 -1.66 -8.91 3.26
CA THR A 101 -1.40 -7.88 4.28
C THR A 101 0.01 -7.94 4.88
N SER A 102 0.89 -8.82 4.38
CA SER A 102 2.23 -9.05 4.95
C SER A 102 3.09 -7.77 5.02
N GLY A 103 2.91 -6.82 4.11
CA GLY A 103 3.60 -5.53 4.11
C GLY A 103 3.19 -4.67 5.30
N ILE A 104 1.89 -4.62 5.56
CA ILE A 104 1.30 -3.88 6.68
C ILE A 104 1.69 -4.55 8.00
N ASN A 105 1.67 -5.88 8.06
CA ASN A 105 2.20 -6.62 9.20
C ASN A 105 3.65 -6.22 9.54
N ASN A 106 4.53 -6.18 8.53
CA ASN A 106 5.94 -5.81 8.73
C ASN A 106 6.07 -4.39 9.29
N ILE A 107 5.31 -3.44 8.74
CA ILE A 107 5.31 -2.05 9.18
C ILE A 107 4.78 -1.92 10.62
N CYS A 108 3.63 -2.50 10.92
CA CYS A 108 2.92 -2.36 12.17
C CYS A 108 3.48 -3.18 13.34
N THR A 109 4.21 -4.26 13.07
CA THR A 109 4.78 -5.13 14.12
C THR A 109 6.30 -5.00 14.21
N ARG A 110 7.02 -5.17 13.10
CA ARG A 110 8.49 -5.25 13.09
C ARG A 110 9.16 -3.88 13.03
N LYS A 111 8.58 -2.95 12.28
CA LYS A 111 9.16 -1.61 12.05
C LYS A 111 8.57 -0.53 12.96
N ARG A 112 7.53 -0.87 13.74
CA ARG A 112 6.86 0.06 14.65
C ARG A 112 7.79 0.88 15.53
N LYS A 113 8.73 0.24 16.23
CA LYS A 113 9.70 0.93 17.09
C LYS A 113 10.56 1.94 16.32
N TYR A 114 10.90 1.66 15.06
CA TYR A 114 11.66 2.59 14.22
C TYR A 114 10.82 3.78 13.78
N ILE A 115 9.55 3.54 13.42
CA ILE A 115 8.62 4.61 13.06
C ILE A 115 8.36 5.51 14.27
N GLU A 116 8.08 4.93 15.44
CA GLU A 116 7.86 5.67 16.69
C GLU A 116 9.09 6.50 17.08
N LYS A 117 10.30 5.91 17.05
CA LYS A 117 11.54 6.61 17.38
C LYS A 117 11.82 7.80 16.45
N ASN A 118 11.45 7.68 15.18
CA ASN A 118 11.70 8.70 14.16
C ASN A 118 10.44 9.52 13.83
N ARG A 119 9.37 9.42 14.64
CA ARG A 119 8.05 9.95 14.31
C ARG A 119 8.09 11.44 13.97
N PHE A 120 8.82 12.22 14.78
CA PHE A 120 9.00 13.65 14.56
C PHE A 120 9.65 13.94 13.19
N CYS A 121 10.75 13.26 12.89
CA CYS A 121 11.45 13.39 11.61
C CYS A 121 10.54 12.98 10.45
N LEU A 122 9.90 11.82 10.55
CA LEU A 122 9.01 11.32 9.51
C LEU A 122 7.83 12.27 9.26
N ARG A 123 7.23 12.83 10.31
CA ARG A 123 6.14 13.81 10.20
C ARG A 123 6.60 15.08 9.49
N GLN A 124 7.79 15.57 9.85
CA GLN A 124 8.38 16.75 9.23
C GLN A 124 8.60 16.58 7.73
N TYR A 125 9.00 15.38 7.28
CA TYR A 125 9.25 15.14 5.85
C TYR A 125 7.97 14.76 5.10
N LEU A 126 7.14 13.89 5.67
CA LEU A 126 5.97 13.29 5.00
C LEU A 126 4.72 14.18 5.06
N ASP A 127 4.49 14.87 6.19
CA ASP A 127 3.18 15.49 6.48
C ASP A 127 3.25 17.02 6.59
N ASP A 128 4.37 17.58 7.08
CA ASP A 128 4.51 19.03 7.22
C ASP A 128 4.57 19.73 5.86
N LYS A 129 3.52 20.48 5.54
CA LYS A 129 3.42 21.30 4.32
C LYS A 129 4.53 22.36 4.18
N ALA A 130 5.15 22.77 5.29
CA ALA A 130 6.26 23.72 5.29
C ALA A 130 7.58 23.08 4.80
N ASN A 131 7.73 21.77 4.94
CA ASN A 131 8.86 20.97 4.45
C ASN A 131 8.36 19.95 3.41
N ALA A 132 7.43 20.39 2.54
CA ALA A 132 6.71 19.60 1.53
C ALA A 132 7.59 18.97 0.44
N VAL A 133 8.89 18.78 0.69
CA VAL A 133 9.80 18.02 -0.15
C VAL A 133 9.24 16.61 -0.37
N CYS A 134 8.75 15.88 0.64
CA CYS A 134 8.19 14.55 0.35
C CYS A 134 6.79 14.57 -0.26
N ASN A 135 5.93 15.56 0.01
CA ASN A 135 4.66 15.67 -0.72
C ASN A 135 4.91 15.96 -2.21
N LEU A 136 5.89 16.81 -2.52
CA LEU A 136 6.34 17.08 -3.87
C LEU A 136 7.02 15.85 -4.47
N LEU A 137 7.89 15.15 -3.73
CA LEU A 137 8.51 13.90 -4.17
C LEU A 137 7.46 12.82 -4.39
N GLN A 138 6.44 12.70 -3.56
CA GLN A 138 5.37 11.73 -3.73
C GLN A 138 4.60 12.01 -5.02
N GLN A 139 4.21 13.27 -5.26
CA GLN A 139 3.56 13.69 -6.50
C GLN A 139 4.48 13.55 -7.72
N THR A 140 5.78 13.76 -7.56
CA THR A 140 6.77 13.64 -8.65
C THR A 140 7.08 12.19 -8.96
N CYS A 141 7.31 11.36 -7.94
CA CYS A 141 7.54 9.93 -8.03
C CYS A 141 6.31 9.24 -8.58
N ASP A 142 5.11 9.52 -8.06
CA ASP A 142 3.90 8.90 -8.60
C ASP A 142 3.53 9.47 -9.98
N GLY A 143 3.75 10.76 -10.23
CA GLY A 143 3.59 11.34 -11.57
C GLY A 143 4.51 10.69 -12.61
N LYS A 144 5.72 10.27 -12.21
CA LYS A 144 6.72 9.62 -13.09
C LYS A 144 6.53 8.11 -13.19
N CYS A 145 6.30 7.45 -12.06
CA CYS A 145 6.30 6.00 -11.95
C CYS A 145 4.88 5.39 -11.98
N GLN A 146 3.84 6.22 -11.80
CA GLN A 146 2.43 5.85 -11.95
C GLN A 146 2.03 4.65 -11.09
N MET A 147 2.43 4.64 -9.81
CA MET A 147 2.18 3.52 -8.90
C MET A 147 0.69 3.43 -8.55
N ILE A 148 0.08 4.54 -8.13
CA ILE A 148 -1.34 4.57 -7.78
C ILE A 148 -2.19 4.18 -8.99
N LYS A 149 -1.87 4.74 -10.16
CA LYS A 149 -2.49 4.38 -11.42
C LYS A 149 -2.35 2.90 -11.75
N SER A 150 -1.14 2.33 -11.63
CA SER A 150 -0.90 0.91 -11.93
C SER A 150 -1.70 -0.02 -11.01
N ILE A 151 -1.84 0.36 -9.73
CA ILE A 151 -2.67 -0.40 -8.78
C ILE A 151 -4.15 -0.29 -9.17
N ALA A 152 -4.62 0.92 -9.52
CA ALA A 152 -5.99 1.13 -9.96
C ALA A 152 -6.31 0.40 -11.27
N ASP A 153 -5.40 0.43 -12.26
CA ASP A 153 -5.58 -0.26 -13.54
C ASP A 153 -5.72 -1.77 -13.33
N VAL A 154 -4.90 -2.37 -12.45
CA VAL A 154 -5.03 -3.79 -12.08
C VAL A 154 -6.31 -4.05 -11.29
N SER A 155 -6.71 -3.17 -10.35
CA SER A 155 -7.94 -3.36 -9.57
C SER A 155 -9.21 -3.30 -10.42
N HIS A 156 -9.17 -2.66 -11.59
CA HIS A 156 -10.29 -2.58 -12.54
C HIS A 156 -10.13 -3.45 -13.78
N ASP A 157 -9.05 -4.25 -13.88
CA ASP A 157 -8.88 -5.21 -14.97
C ASP A 157 -10.03 -6.23 -14.94
N LYS A 158 -10.64 -6.47 -16.10
CA LYS A 158 -11.83 -7.34 -16.21
C LYS A 158 -11.54 -8.79 -15.81
N ASP A 159 -10.32 -9.26 -16.03
CA ASP A 159 -9.92 -10.61 -15.60
C ASP A 159 -9.79 -10.65 -14.08
N ILE A 160 -9.27 -9.59 -13.46
CA ILE A 160 -9.18 -9.46 -11.99
C ILE A 160 -10.58 -9.41 -11.37
N GLN A 161 -11.50 -8.63 -11.94
CA GLN A 161 -12.91 -8.59 -11.52
C GLN A 161 -13.57 -9.97 -11.69
N ALA A 162 -13.34 -10.63 -12.81
CA ALA A 162 -13.85 -11.99 -13.01
C ALA A 162 -13.31 -12.95 -11.96
N LEU A 163 -12.01 -12.88 -11.61
CA LEU A 163 -11.44 -13.71 -10.55
C LEU A 163 -12.11 -13.46 -9.19
N ALA A 164 -12.40 -12.20 -8.84
CA ALA A 164 -13.10 -11.88 -7.60
C ALA A 164 -14.48 -12.56 -7.52
N HIS A 165 -15.22 -12.63 -8.62
CA HIS A 165 -16.52 -13.30 -8.68
C HIS A 165 -16.47 -14.83 -8.68
N HIS A 166 -15.32 -15.42 -9.04
CA HIS A 166 -15.15 -16.88 -9.14
C HIS A 166 -14.34 -17.48 -7.97
N GLY A 167 -14.30 -16.81 -6.82
CA GLY A 167 -13.62 -17.29 -5.62
C GLY A 167 -12.10 -17.09 -5.61
N GLY A 168 -11.57 -16.34 -6.57
CA GLY A 168 -10.19 -15.88 -6.65
C GLY A 168 -9.17 -16.91 -7.11
N ASP A 169 -8.04 -16.40 -7.62
CA ASP A 169 -6.89 -17.19 -8.03
C ASP A 169 -5.63 -16.34 -7.88
N MET A 170 -4.98 -16.44 -6.73
CA MET A 170 -3.77 -15.69 -6.43
C MET A 170 -2.67 -15.89 -7.48
N VAL A 171 -2.56 -17.07 -8.10
CA VAL A 171 -1.52 -17.33 -9.12
C VAL A 171 -1.80 -16.53 -10.40
N LYS A 172 -3.06 -16.45 -10.83
CA LYS A 172 -3.44 -15.61 -11.98
C LYS A 172 -3.32 -14.13 -11.68
N VAL A 173 -3.69 -13.68 -10.47
CA VAL A 173 -3.49 -12.30 -10.04
C VAL A 173 -1.99 -11.94 -10.09
N LEU A 174 -1.11 -12.82 -9.63
CA LEU A 174 0.35 -12.62 -9.72
C LEU A 174 0.86 -12.46 -11.17
N GLY A 175 0.17 -13.05 -12.15
CA GLY A 175 0.47 -12.84 -13.57
C GLY A 175 0.14 -11.42 -14.07
N LYS A 176 -0.70 -10.67 -13.34
CA LYS A 176 -1.20 -9.34 -13.71
C LYS A 176 -0.54 -8.20 -12.93
N ILE A 177 0.15 -8.46 -11.83
CA ILE A 177 0.80 -7.41 -11.01
C ILE A 177 2.09 -6.83 -11.61
N GLY A 178 2.55 -7.31 -12.77
CA GLY A 178 3.78 -6.84 -13.43
C GLY A 178 3.91 -5.31 -13.50
N PRO A 179 2.88 -4.57 -13.97
CA PRO A 179 2.90 -3.11 -13.99
C PRO A 179 3.12 -2.48 -12.61
N ILE A 180 2.47 -3.01 -11.57
CA ILE A 180 2.66 -2.55 -10.18
C ILE A 180 4.11 -2.78 -9.74
N CYS A 181 4.70 -3.93 -10.07
CA CYS A 181 6.09 -4.21 -9.74
C CYS A 181 7.05 -3.24 -10.44
N THR A 182 6.84 -2.95 -11.73
CA THR A 182 7.64 -1.97 -12.47
C THR A 182 7.50 -0.56 -11.88
N ALA A 183 6.29 -0.15 -11.51
CA ALA A 183 6.04 1.14 -10.87
C ALA A 183 6.69 1.25 -9.47
N ALA A 184 6.67 0.16 -8.70
CA ALA A 184 7.31 0.06 -7.39
C ALA A 184 8.84 0.12 -7.50
N GLU A 185 9.42 -0.58 -8.48
CA GLU A 185 10.86 -0.50 -8.77
C GLU A 185 11.24 0.93 -9.15
N CYS A 186 10.45 1.59 -10.01
CA CYS A 186 10.66 2.99 -10.37
C CYS A 186 10.63 3.89 -9.12
N HIS A 187 9.68 3.73 -8.20
CA HIS A 187 9.64 4.51 -6.96
C HIS A 187 10.93 4.37 -6.14
N VAL A 188 11.47 3.16 -6.04
CA VAL A 188 12.73 2.91 -5.35
C VAL A 188 13.92 3.58 -6.05
N PHE A 189 13.95 3.56 -7.39
CA PHE A 189 15.06 4.12 -8.16
C PHE A 189 15.00 5.64 -8.35
N VAL A 190 13.82 6.26 -8.33
CA VAL A 190 13.65 7.72 -8.43
C VAL A 190 14.03 8.44 -7.13
N ILE A 191 13.99 7.74 -6.00
CA ILE A 191 14.42 8.28 -4.69
C ILE A 191 15.97 8.23 -4.54
N LYS A 192 16.70 7.60 -5.47
CA LYS A 192 18.17 7.66 -5.54
C LYS A 192 18.64 8.94 -6.21
#